data_AF-A0A945F0W1-F1
#
_entry.id   AF-A0A945F0W1-F1
#
_cell.length_a   1.000
_cell.length_b   1.000
_cell.length_c   1.000
_cell.angle_alpha   90.00
_cell.angle_beta   90.00
_cell.angle_gamma   90.00
#
_symmetry.space_group_name_H-M   'P 1'
#
loop_
_entity.id
_entity.type
_entity.pdbx_description
1 polymer ?
#
loop_
_entity_poly.entity_id
_entity_poly.type
_entity_poly.pdbx_seq_one_letter_code
_entity_poly.pdbx_strand_id
1 'polypeptide(L)'
;MIKKYPYLADELVRLAFSKEQKREHIVASWVLERLISNVKQLSLSPYFSEFLKAFQYQTHESKRRPFAKLLYQHCQVKEYRDQLNTNEIDLIIACCFDTLLEAKKVAPKAYALKTIVYFKNHNDWITEELKSYIEKELPSSTAAFKATLRQILPF
;
A
#
# COMPACT_ATOMS: atom_id res chain seq x y z
N MET A 1 -20.57 14.19 5.92
CA MET A 1 -19.65 15.35 5.95
C MET A 1 -18.97 15.54 4.61
N ILE A 2 -18.20 14.57 4.09
CA ILE A 2 -17.54 14.69 2.76
C ILE A 2 -18.53 14.78 1.59
N LYS A 3 -19.62 14.01 1.62
CA LYS A 3 -20.72 14.13 0.62
C LYS A 3 -21.34 15.53 0.54
N LYS A 4 -21.21 16.34 1.60
CA LYS A 4 -21.76 17.69 1.69
C LYS A 4 -20.74 18.76 1.28
N TYR A 5 -19.44 18.44 1.33
CA TYR A 5 -18.35 19.37 1.06
C TYR A 5 -17.18 18.64 0.36
N PRO A 6 -17.24 18.46 -0.98
CA PRO A 6 -16.23 17.72 -1.74
C PRO A 6 -14.82 18.30 -1.65
N TYR A 7 -14.69 19.63 -1.55
CA TYR A 7 -13.38 20.31 -1.45
C TYR A 7 -12.56 19.88 -0.22
N LEU A 8 -13.23 19.44 0.87
CA LEU A 8 -12.55 18.92 2.05
C LEU A 8 -11.86 17.57 1.78
N ALA A 9 -12.36 16.79 0.81
CA ALA A 9 -11.70 15.56 0.39
C ALA A 9 -10.39 15.87 -0.33
N ASP A 10 -10.39 16.83 -1.25
CA ASP A 10 -9.19 17.21 -2.01
C ASP A 10 -8.12 17.81 -1.08
N GLU A 11 -8.53 18.61 -0.09
CA GLU A 11 -7.60 19.13 0.92
C GLU A 11 -7.01 18.03 1.79
N LEU A 12 -7.83 17.06 2.23
CA LEU A 12 -7.36 15.91 2.98
C LEU A 12 -6.37 15.06 2.17
N VAL A 13 -6.68 14.80 0.90
CA VAL A 13 -5.81 14.06 -0.03
C VAL A 13 -4.46 14.77 -0.15
N ARG A 14 -4.48 16.08 -0.43
CA ARG A 14 -3.26 16.91 -0.52
C ARG A 14 -2.41 16.83 0.74
N LEU A 15 -3.04 16.91 1.92
CA LEU A 15 -2.33 16.80 3.19
C LEU A 15 -1.75 15.40 3.42
N ALA A 16 -2.50 14.35 3.10
CA ALA A 16 -2.04 12.97 3.28
C ALA A 16 -0.89 12.62 2.32
N PHE A 17 -0.95 13.11 1.08
CA PHE A 17 -0.02 12.81 -0.01
C PHE A 17 1.20 13.73 -0.04
N SER A 18 1.25 14.72 0.85
CA SER A 18 2.44 15.55 1.03
C SER A 18 3.69 14.72 1.27
N LYS A 19 4.80 15.15 0.65
CA LYS A 19 6.16 14.67 0.93
C LYS A 19 6.59 14.97 2.36
N GLU A 20 6.00 15.99 2.98
CA GLU A 20 6.22 16.27 4.40
C GLU A 20 5.57 15.21 5.29
N GLN A 21 6.21 14.96 6.43
CA GLN A 21 5.83 13.89 7.35
C GLN A 21 5.63 14.41 8.79
N LYS A 22 5.21 15.67 8.90
CA LYS A 22 4.75 16.30 10.13
C LYS A 22 3.49 15.62 10.67
N ARG A 23 3.13 15.97 11.90
CA ARG A 23 1.98 15.41 12.60
C ARG A 23 0.69 15.55 11.81
N GLU A 24 0.44 16.70 11.17
CA GLU A 24 -0.78 16.88 10.36
C GLU A 24 -0.84 15.90 9.19
N HIS A 25 0.27 15.63 8.50
CA HIS A 25 0.32 14.71 7.36
C HIS A 25 0.15 13.25 7.78
N ILE A 26 0.69 12.89 8.95
CA ILE A 26 0.48 11.57 9.54
C ILE A 26 -1.01 11.38 9.87
N VAL A 27 -1.61 12.33 10.59
CA VAL A 27 -3.03 12.27 10.95
C VAL A 27 -3.92 12.28 9.71
N ALA A 28 -3.61 13.10 8.71
CA ALA A 28 -4.32 13.14 7.43
C ALA A 28 -4.31 11.76 6.76
N SER A 29 -3.18 11.05 6.75
CA SER A 29 -3.12 9.68 6.20
C SER A 29 -4.02 8.68 6.94
N TRP A 30 -4.17 8.81 8.26
CA TRP A 30 -5.06 7.96 9.05
C TRP A 30 -6.53 8.26 8.80
N VAL A 31 -6.87 9.55 8.70
CA VAL A 31 -8.24 9.99 8.40
C VAL A 31 -8.61 9.54 7.00
N LEU A 32 -7.72 9.72 6.02
CA LEU A 32 -7.92 9.26 4.64
C LEU A 32 -8.15 7.75 4.57
N GLU A 33 -7.29 6.96 5.21
CA GLU A 33 -7.45 5.50 5.28
C GLU A 33 -8.79 5.11 5.91
N ARG A 34 -9.17 5.72 7.04
CA ARG A 34 -10.46 5.44 7.68
C ARG A 34 -11.64 5.76 6.76
N LEU A 35 -11.59 6.86 6.02
CA LEU A 35 -12.69 7.28 5.13
C LEU A 35 -12.87 6.38 3.92
N ILE A 36 -11.77 5.84 3.38
CA ILE A 36 -11.78 4.92 2.24
C ILE A 36 -12.09 3.50 2.71
N SER A 37 -11.34 3.00 3.69
CA SER A 37 -11.34 1.59 4.09
C SER A 37 -12.49 1.21 5.03
N ASN A 38 -12.82 2.06 6.00
CA ASN A 38 -13.74 1.70 7.09
C ASN A 38 -15.13 2.28 6.86
N VAL A 39 -15.20 3.58 6.55
CA VAL A 39 -16.48 4.30 6.42
C VAL A 39 -16.99 4.31 4.97
N LYS A 40 -16.12 4.01 3.99
CA LYS A 40 -16.42 3.97 2.54
C LYS A 40 -17.13 5.23 2.04
N GLN A 41 -16.70 6.39 2.54
CA GLN A 41 -17.22 7.71 2.15
C GLN A 41 -16.40 8.41 1.08
N LEU A 42 -15.22 7.87 0.76
CA LEU A 42 -14.31 8.38 -0.26
C LEU A 42 -13.76 7.19 -1.08
N SER A 43 -13.56 7.40 -2.37
CA SER A 43 -12.88 6.44 -3.24
C SER A 43 -11.44 6.87 -3.48
N LEU A 44 -10.50 5.92 -3.50
CA LEU A 44 -9.12 6.18 -3.88
C LEU A 44 -8.96 6.37 -5.39
N SER A 45 -9.83 5.77 -6.21
CA SER A 45 -9.65 5.68 -7.67
C SER A 45 -9.39 7.04 -8.35
N PRO A 46 -10.13 8.13 -8.04
CA PRO A 46 -9.86 9.44 -8.64
C PRO A 46 -8.46 10.01 -8.32
N TYR A 47 -7.86 9.56 -7.23
CA TYR A 47 -6.58 10.07 -6.71
C TYR A 47 -5.46 9.03 -6.83
N PHE A 48 -5.69 7.90 -7.51
CA PHE A 48 -4.78 6.75 -7.45
C PHE A 48 -3.40 7.05 -8.08
N SER A 49 -3.37 7.77 -9.20
CA SER A 49 -2.10 8.18 -9.83
C SER A 49 -1.28 9.10 -8.93
N GLU A 50 -1.92 10.03 -8.21
CA GLU A 50 -1.26 10.90 -7.24
C GLU A 50 -0.80 10.11 -6.01
N PHE A 51 -1.62 9.16 -5.55
CA PHE A 51 -1.31 8.26 -4.45
C PHE A 51 -0.04 7.45 -4.72
N LEU A 52 0.12 6.88 -5.92
CA LEU A 52 1.34 6.12 -6.27
C LEU A 52 2.59 7.00 -6.23
N LYS A 53 2.50 8.24 -6.72
CA LYS A 53 3.61 9.22 -6.63
C LYS A 53 3.94 9.55 -5.17
N ALA A 54 2.93 9.70 -4.32
CA ALA A 54 3.13 9.99 -2.91
C ALA A 54 3.71 8.79 -2.14
N PHE A 55 3.37 7.56 -2.52
CA PHE A 55 3.90 6.35 -1.88
C PHE A 55 5.42 6.27 -2.03
N GLN A 56 5.97 6.58 -3.21
CA GLN A 56 7.42 6.50 -3.49
C GLN A 56 8.31 7.23 -2.46
N TYR A 57 7.80 8.28 -1.80
CA TYR A 57 8.57 9.06 -0.82
C TYR A 57 8.21 8.72 0.63
N GLN A 58 7.45 7.66 0.87
CA GLN A 58 6.88 7.34 2.18
C GLN A 58 7.86 6.60 3.10
N THR A 59 8.53 7.34 3.97
CA THR A 59 9.52 6.77 4.90
C THR A 59 9.03 6.64 6.34
N HIS A 60 7.97 7.35 6.74
CA HIS A 60 7.49 7.35 8.12
C HIS A 60 6.59 6.15 8.42
N GLU A 61 6.97 5.36 9.43
CA GLU A 61 6.31 4.12 9.85
C GLU A 61 4.79 4.26 10.04
N SER A 62 4.34 5.38 10.62
CA SER A 62 2.91 5.61 10.86
C SER A 62 2.10 5.88 9.59
N LYS A 63 2.75 6.34 8.50
CA LYS A 63 2.09 6.58 7.21
C LYS A 63 2.23 5.36 6.27
N ARG A 64 3.32 4.58 6.37
CA ARG A 64 3.52 3.33 5.60
C ARG A 64 2.36 2.36 5.74
N ARG A 65 1.83 2.16 6.95
CA ARG A 65 0.69 1.26 7.18
C ARG A 65 -0.58 1.71 6.42
N PRO A 66 -1.07 2.95 6.58
CA PRO A 66 -2.18 3.48 5.80
C PRO A 66 -2.00 3.32 4.29
N PHE A 67 -0.82 3.68 3.77
CA PHE A 67 -0.52 3.62 2.35
C PHE A 67 -0.53 2.17 1.83
N ALA A 68 0.21 1.27 2.47
CA ALA A 68 0.24 -0.14 2.07
C ALA A 68 -1.16 -0.79 2.13
N LYS A 69 -1.96 -0.45 3.14
CA LYS A 69 -3.34 -0.95 3.26
C LYS A 69 -4.23 -0.44 2.13
N LEU A 70 -4.17 0.86 1.83
CA LEU A 70 -4.96 1.48 0.77
C LEU A 70 -4.60 0.91 -0.59
N LEU A 71 -3.30 0.75 -0.87
CA LEU A 71 -2.82 0.12 -2.09
C LEU A 71 -3.35 -1.32 -2.21
N TYR A 72 -3.19 -2.13 -1.16
CA TYR A 72 -3.71 -3.50 -1.14
C TYR A 72 -5.21 -3.54 -1.46
N GLN A 73 -6.02 -2.74 -0.77
CA GLN A 73 -7.47 -2.71 -0.98
C GLN A 73 -7.87 -2.26 -2.39
N HIS A 74 -7.15 -1.30 -2.96
CA HIS A 74 -7.38 -0.87 -4.33
C HIS A 74 -7.04 -2.02 -5.30
N CYS A 75 -5.88 -2.64 -5.13
CA CYS A 75 -5.45 -3.77 -5.92
C CYS A 75 -6.23 -5.06 -5.63
N GLN A 76 -7.11 -5.15 -4.63
CA GLN A 76 -7.99 -6.32 -4.45
C GLN A 76 -9.08 -6.39 -5.53
N VAL A 77 -9.52 -5.23 -6.04
CA VAL A 77 -10.55 -5.12 -7.07
C VAL A 77 -9.93 -5.39 -8.44
N LYS A 78 -10.46 -6.37 -9.17
CA LYS A 78 -9.86 -6.80 -10.45
C LYS A 78 -9.94 -5.70 -11.49
N GLU A 79 -11.07 -5.01 -11.57
CA GLU A 79 -11.33 -3.93 -12.52
C GLU A 79 -10.32 -2.79 -12.38
N TYR A 80 -9.85 -2.51 -11.15
CA TYR A 80 -8.82 -1.51 -10.93
C TYR A 80 -7.44 -2.00 -11.35
N ARG A 81 -7.13 -3.29 -11.17
CA ARG A 81 -5.86 -3.88 -11.66
C ARG A 81 -5.81 -3.87 -13.19
N ASP A 82 -6.92 -4.22 -13.84
CA ASP A 82 -7.01 -4.31 -15.31
C ASP A 82 -6.88 -2.92 -15.99
N GLN A 83 -7.02 -1.82 -15.24
CA GLN A 83 -6.84 -0.44 -15.71
C GLN A 83 -5.39 0.06 -15.57
N LEU A 84 -4.52 -0.66 -14.86
CA LEU A 84 -3.14 -0.23 -14.63
C LEU A 84 -2.30 -0.41 -15.89
N ASN A 85 -1.49 0.60 -16.20
CA ASN A 85 -0.46 0.45 -17.22
C ASN A 85 0.83 -0.14 -16.63
N THR A 86 1.75 -0.57 -17.51
CA THR A 86 3.04 -1.17 -17.12
C THR A 86 3.81 -0.32 -16.11
N ASN A 87 3.90 0.99 -16.33
CA ASN A 87 4.65 1.88 -15.43
C ASN A 87 4.01 1.96 -14.04
N GLU A 88 2.68 1.94 -13.94
CA GLU A 88 1.99 1.92 -12.65
C GLU A 88 2.22 0.60 -11.91
N ILE A 89 2.22 -0.53 -12.62
CA ILE A 89 2.52 -1.84 -12.04
C ILE A 89 3.96 -1.88 -11.52
N ASP A 90 4.93 -1.39 -12.31
CA ASP A 90 6.34 -1.31 -11.90
C ASP A 90 6.52 -0.46 -10.65
N LEU A 91 5.84 0.70 -10.58
CA LEU A 91 5.85 1.56 -9.40
C LEU A 91 5.24 0.89 -8.17
N ILE A 92 4.14 0.15 -8.34
CA ILE A 92 3.50 -0.61 -7.26
C ILE A 92 4.45 -1.67 -6.72
N ILE A 93 5.10 -2.43 -7.60
CA ILE A 93 6.07 -3.46 -7.24
C ILE A 93 7.24 -2.84 -6.47
N ALA A 94 7.82 -1.76 -6.98
CA ALA A 94 8.92 -1.04 -6.33
C ALA A 94 8.52 -0.55 -4.93
N CYS A 95 7.40 0.17 -4.79
CA CYS A 95 6.93 0.66 -3.49
C CYS A 95 6.66 -0.48 -2.50
N CYS A 96 6.19 -1.64 -2.99
CA CYS A 96 5.94 -2.79 -2.15
C CYS A 96 7.26 -3.43 -1.69
N PHE A 97 8.26 -3.63 -2.56
CA PHE A 97 9.58 -4.12 -2.14
C PHE A 97 10.28 -3.14 -1.19
N ASP A 98 10.22 -1.83 -1.45
CA ASP A 98 10.72 -0.82 -0.51
C ASP A 98 10.04 -0.95 0.86
N THR A 99 8.72 -1.16 0.88
CA THR A 99 7.98 -1.40 2.12
C THR A 99 8.42 -2.69 2.81
N LEU A 100 8.69 -3.77 2.06
CA LEU A 100 9.16 -5.04 2.61
C LEU A 100 10.54 -4.90 3.26
N LEU A 101 11.44 -4.14 2.64
CA LEU A 101 12.81 -3.96 3.10
C LEU A 101 12.90 -2.96 4.26
N GLU A 102 12.17 -1.84 4.18
CA GLU A 102 12.39 -0.72 5.09
C GLU A 102 11.41 -0.65 6.26
N ALA A 103 10.22 -1.25 6.15
CA ALA A 103 9.22 -1.14 7.21
C ALA A 103 9.68 -1.90 8.47
N LYS A 104 9.58 -1.25 9.63
CA LYS A 104 9.90 -1.90 10.92
C LYS A 104 8.72 -2.71 11.45
N LYS A 105 7.50 -2.32 11.08
CA LYS A 105 6.26 -2.97 11.53
C LYS A 105 5.80 -4.05 10.57
N VAL A 106 5.23 -5.11 11.14
CA VAL A 106 4.69 -6.27 10.39
C VAL A 106 3.50 -5.88 9.50
N ALA A 107 2.64 -4.97 9.95
CA ALA A 107 1.40 -4.66 9.23
C ALA A 107 1.63 -4.06 7.81
N PRO A 108 2.50 -3.03 7.61
CA PRO A 108 2.87 -2.59 6.27
C PRO A 108 3.42 -3.73 5.39
N LYS A 109 4.37 -4.52 5.92
CA LYS A 109 4.96 -5.67 5.19
C LYS A 109 3.88 -6.66 4.74
N ALA A 110 2.94 -6.97 5.63
CA ALA A 110 1.86 -7.91 5.34
C ALA A 110 0.95 -7.43 4.19
N TYR A 111 0.64 -6.13 4.13
CA TYR A 111 -0.11 -5.58 3.01
C TYR A 111 0.71 -5.56 1.72
N ALA A 112 1.99 -5.17 1.77
CA ALA A 112 2.88 -5.19 0.61
C ALA A 112 3.03 -6.60 0.00
N LEU A 113 3.26 -7.61 0.85
CA LEU A 113 3.32 -9.02 0.43
C LEU A 113 2.05 -9.43 -0.33
N LYS A 114 0.88 -9.13 0.23
CA LYS A 114 -0.41 -9.46 -0.37
C LYS A 114 -0.65 -8.72 -1.69
N THR A 115 -0.17 -7.49 -1.81
CA THR A 115 -0.26 -6.72 -3.06
C THR A 115 0.61 -7.30 -4.15
N ILE A 116 1.88 -7.62 -3.87
CA ILE A 116 2.82 -8.15 -4.87
C ILE A 116 2.29 -9.43 -5.54
N VAL A 117 1.54 -10.26 -4.83
CA VAL A 117 0.94 -11.50 -5.37
C VAL A 117 0.14 -11.26 -6.64
N TYR A 118 -0.61 -10.15 -6.69
CA TYR A 118 -1.42 -9.81 -7.84
C TYR A 118 -0.58 -9.54 -9.10
N PHE A 119 0.69 -9.19 -8.93
CA PHE A 119 1.61 -8.77 -9.97
C PHE A 119 2.82 -9.72 -10.13
N LYS A 120 2.80 -10.90 -9.48
CA LYS A 120 3.93 -11.85 -9.48
C LYS A 120 4.34 -12.33 -10.89
N ASN A 121 3.40 -12.34 -11.83
CA ASN A 121 3.60 -12.76 -13.22
C ASN A 121 3.93 -11.58 -14.16
N HIS A 122 4.09 -10.36 -13.62
CA HIS A 122 4.41 -9.18 -14.42
C HIS A 122 5.84 -9.24 -14.96
N ASN A 123 6.77 -9.77 -14.17
CA ASN A 123 8.14 -10.09 -14.59
C ASN A 123 8.65 -11.31 -13.80
N ASP A 124 9.46 -12.15 -14.46
CA ASP A 124 9.95 -13.43 -13.90
C ASP A 124 10.70 -13.24 -12.56
N TRP A 125 11.50 -12.18 -12.46
CA TRP A 125 12.32 -11.89 -11.28
C TRP A 125 11.50 -11.63 -10.02
N ILE A 126 10.23 -11.19 -10.13
CA ILE A 126 9.41 -10.81 -8.97
C ILE A 126 9.17 -12.03 -8.06
N THR A 127 8.88 -13.18 -8.66
CA THR A 127 8.62 -14.40 -7.91
C THR A 127 9.88 -14.90 -7.20
N GLU A 128 11.05 -14.78 -7.85
CA GLU A 128 12.33 -15.16 -7.27
C GLU A 128 12.73 -14.25 -6.10
N GLU A 129 12.60 -12.93 -6.29
CA GLU A 129 12.89 -11.94 -5.26
C GLU A 129 11.98 -12.10 -4.05
N LEU A 130 10.69 -12.37 -4.28
CA LEU A 130 9.73 -12.60 -3.20
C LEU A 130 10.05 -13.87 -2.39
N LYS A 131 10.49 -14.95 -3.05
CA LYS A 131 10.95 -16.17 -2.37
C LYS A 131 12.19 -15.88 -1.53
N SER A 132 13.19 -15.22 -2.11
CA SER A 132 14.43 -14.83 -1.42
C SER A 132 14.15 -13.98 -0.17
N TYR A 133 13.27 -12.98 -0.29
CA TYR A 133 12.83 -12.17 0.84
C TYR A 133 12.17 -13.01 1.94
N ILE A 134 11.26 -13.92 1.58
CA ILE A 134 10.55 -14.75 2.55
C ILE A 134 11.50 -15.71 3.25
N GLU A 135 12.40 -16.38 2.52
CA GLU A 135 13.41 -17.29 3.08
C GLU A 135 14.29 -16.57 4.11
N LYS A 136 14.67 -15.32 3.83
CA LYS A 136 15.46 -14.49 4.74
C LYS A 136 14.69 -14.05 6.00
N GLU A 137 13.42 -13.67 5.86
CA GLU A 137 12.59 -13.16 6.97
C GLU A 137 11.98 -14.29 7.82
N LEU A 138 11.78 -15.49 7.27
CA LEU A 138 11.06 -16.58 7.93
C LEU A 138 11.64 -16.96 9.31
N PRO A 139 12.98 -17.10 9.50
CA PRO A 139 13.56 -17.52 10.77
C PRO A 139 13.25 -16.58 11.94
N SER A 140 13.23 -15.26 11.69
CA SER A 140 13.00 -14.21 12.70
C SER A 140 11.56 -13.71 12.72
N SER A 141 10.68 -14.26 11.88
CA SER A 141 9.33 -13.75 11.69
C SER A 141 8.36 -14.04 12.86
N THR A 142 7.53 -13.04 13.16
CA THR A 142 6.45 -13.16 14.15
C THR A 142 5.33 -14.10 13.69
N ALA A 143 4.50 -14.58 14.64
CA ALA A 143 3.31 -15.37 14.31
C ALA A 143 2.35 -14.66 13.35
N ALA A 144 2.20 -13.33 13.47
CA ALA A 144 1.36 -12.53 12.57
C ALA A 144 1.90 -12.48 11.13
N PHE A 145 3.23 -12.40 10.98
CA PHE A 145 3.86 -12.46 9.66
C PHE A 145 3.72 -13.85 9.04
N LYS A 146 3.98 -14.92 9.80
CA LYS A 146 3.77 -16.31 9.35
C LYS A 146 2.32 -16.57 8.95
N ALA A 147 1.35 -16.02 9.69
CA ALA A 147 -0.06 -16.10 9.32
C ALA A 147 -0.36 -15.40 7.99
N THR A 148 0.32 -14.29 7.69
CA THR A 148 0.23 -13.63 6.38
C THR A 148 0.83 -14.50 5.28
N LEU A 149 2.00 -15.11 5.51
CA LEU A 149 2.61 -16.03 4.54
C LEU A 149 1.70 -17.20 4.20
N ARG A 150 0.98 -17.77 5.18
CA ARG A 150 0.01 -18.85 4.92
C ARG A 150 -1.17 -18.44 4.03
N GLN A 151 -1.51 -17.15 3.98
CA GLN A 151 -2.61 -16.66 3.14
C GLN A 151 -2.20 -16.47 1.69
N ILE A 152 -0.90 -16.34 1.45
CA ILE A 152 -0.34 -16.00 0.15
C ILE A 152 0.45 -17.15 -0.44
N LEU A 153 0.88 -18.13 0.36
CA LEU A 153 1.57 -19.33 -0.12
C LEU A 153 0.59 -20.45 -0.51
N PRO A 154 0.99 -21.34 -1.43
CA PRO A 154 2.08 -21.13 -2.38
C PRO A 154 1.56 -20.13 -3.41
N PHE A 155 2.16 -18.94 -3.50
CA PHE A 155 1.64 -17.87 -4.37
C PHE A 155 1.16 -18.39 -5.70
#